data_AF-A0A7J7ITG6-F1
#
_entry.id   AF-A0A7J7ITG6-F1
#
_cell.length_a   1.000
_cell.length_b   1.000
_cell.length_c   1.000
_cell.angle_alpha   90.00
_cell.angle_beta   90.00
_cell.angle_gamma   90.00
#
_symmetry.space_group_name_H-M   'P 1'
#
loop_
_entity.id
_entity.type
_entity.pdbx_description
1 polymer ?
#
loop_
_entity_poly.entity_id
_entity_poly.type
_entity_poly.pdbx_seq_one_letter_code
_entity_poly.pdbx_strand_id
1 'polypeptide(L)'
;MQDLQNMMECCVCHATPSQIKRCSRCHISLYCSTLCQRRDWATHRHSCIDVASNTTDIRKLTLKHKIKYYDQNGTVKEEPSDTNIEDGDTNVNLSYRGKRAVIKISKKWEGQVIMKVISWNAKVAITDMKVIIKGKVMTADTIADYIYPKTVIMVIGEEVLSSEGIEERDIVCLMNQMDISRRQAIQSLKNSTSLIDTILEIGNS
;
A
#
# COMPACT_ATOMS: atom_id res chain seq x y z
N MET A 1 17.19 -25.76 2.75
CA MET A 1 17.08 -24.99 1.50
C MET A 1 16.64 -25.98 0.43
N GLN A 2 15.34 -26.05 0.16
CA GLN A 2 14.79 -26.96 -0.86
C GLN A 2 14.72 -26.24 -2.20
N ASP A 3 15.15 -27.00 -3.20
CA ASP A 3 15.38 -26.61 -4.59
C ASP A 3 14.15 -26.01 -5.27
N LEU A 4 14.30 -24.78 -5.77
CA LEU A 4 13.42 -24.20 -6.79
C LEU A 4 13.74 -24.84 -8.13
N GLN A 5 13.30 -26.08 -8.30
CA GLN A 5 13.40 -26.81 -9.55
C GLN A 5 12.39 -26.20 -10.55
N ASN A 6 12.96 -25.37 -11.42
CA ASN A 6 12.41 -24.75 -12.62
C ASN A 6 11.32 -25.61 -13.33
N MET A 7 10.04 -25.29 -13.11
CA MET A 7 8.89 -25.95 -13.75
C MET A 7 8.71 -25.45 -15.19
N MET A 8 9.28 -26.15 -16.17
CA MET A 8 8.94 -25.99 -17.59
C MET A 8 8.01 -27.12 -18.04
N GLU A 9 6.71 -26.97 -17.75
CA GLU A 9 5.67 -27.91 -18.17
C GLU A 9 4.78 -27.37 -19.30
N CYS A 10 4.22 -28.28 -20.09
CA CYS A 10 3.26 -27.95 -21.14
C CYS A 10 1.94 -27.45 -20.53
N CYS A 11 1.43 -26.29 -20.96
CA CYS A 11 0.17 -25.74 -20.43
C CYS A 11 -1.09 -26.54 -20.80
N VAL A 12 -0.97 -27.58 -21.64
CA VAL A 12 -2.10 -28.39 -22.11
C VAL A 12 -2.08 -29.80 -21.55
N CYS A 13 -0.91 -30.42 -21.46
CA CYS A 13 -0.78 -31.80 -21.03
C CYS A 13 0.17 -31.98 -19.83
N HIS A 14 0.74 -30.89 -19.31
CA HIS A 14 1.63 -30.86 -18.15
C HIS A 14 2.89 -31.74 -18.28
N ALA A 15 3.20 -32.21 -19.49
CA ALA A 15 4.44 -32.91 -19.74
C ALA A 15 5.64 -31.96 -19.59
N THR A 16 6.75 -32.49 -19.06
CA THR A 16 8.04 -31.81 -18.91
C THR A 16 9.05 -32.37 -19.91
N PRO A 17 8.89 -32.09 -21.22
CA PRO A 17 9.81 -32.60 -22.23
C PRO A 17 11.19 -31.97 -22.08
N SER A 18 12.22 -32.66 -22.58
CA SER A 18 13.58 -32.10 -22.67
C SER A 18 13.67 -30.86 -23.56
N GLN A 19 12.73 -30.72 -24.51
CA GLN A 19 12.58 -29.54 -25.34
C GLN A 19 11.14 -29.03 -25.27
N ILE A 20 10.96 -27.85 -24.69
CA ILE A 20 9.68 -27.16 -24.64
C ILE A 20 9.63 -26.03 -25.68
N LYS A 21 8.54 -25.95 -26.41
CA LYS A 21 8.31 -24.91 -27.42
C LYS A 21 7.54 -23.76 -26.80
N ARG A 22 7.83 -22.54 -27.22
CA ARG A 22 7.08 -21.35 -26.83
C ARG A 22 6.13 -20.95 -27.96
N CYS A 23 5.02 -20.31 -27.62
CA CYS A 23 4.19 -19.65 -28.63
C CYS A 23 5.06 -18.71 -29.47
N SER A 24 5.02 -18.83 -30.78
CA SER A 24 5.84 -18.01 -31.69
C SER A 24 5.42 -16.53 -31.73
N ARG A 25 4.25 -16.21 -31.17
CA ARG A 25 3.71 -14.84 -31.10
C ARG A 25 3.97 -14.19 -29.73
N CYS A 26 3.54 -14.83 -28.65
CA CYS A 26 3.68 -14.24 -27.30
C CYS A 26 4.90 -14.69 -26.52
N HIS A 27 5.54 -15.80 -26.89
CA HIS A 27 6.63 -16.43 -26.16
C HIS A 27 6.36 -16.76 -24.66
N ILE A 28 5.12 -16.60 -24.18
CA ILE A 28 4.71 -16.82 -22.79
C ILE A 28 4.23 -18.27 -22.59
N SER A 29 3.25 -18.73 -23.38
CA SER A 29 2.73 -20.09 -23.24
C SER A 29 3.74 -21.15 -23.72
N LEU A 30 3.85 -22.22 -22.94
CA LEU A 30 4.79 -23.33 -23.14
C LEU A 30 4.05 -24.60 -23.61
N TYR A 31 4.57 -25.23 -24.65
CA TYR A 31 3.97 -26.41 -25.28
C TYR A 31 5.00 -27.48 -25.54
N CYS A 32 4.68 -28.75 -25.24
CA CYS A 32 5.54 -29.86 -25.63
C CYS A 32 5.54 -30.11 -27.16
N SER A 33 4.51 -29.63 -27.87
CA SER A 33 4.33 -29.85 -29.31
C SER A 33 3.44 -28.79 -29.95
N THR A 34 3.51 -28.66 -31.27
CA THR A 34 2.60 -27.83 -32.07
C THR A 34 1.15 -28.31 -31.98
N LEU A 35 0.92 -29.60 -31.68
CA LEU A 35 -0.41 -30.15 -31.42
C LEU A 35 -1.03 -29.57 -30.15
N CYS A 36 -0.24 -29.48 -29.06
CA CYS A 36 -0.70 -28.83 -27.83
C CYS A 36 -0.98 -27.34 -28.06
N GLN A 37 -0.11 -26.64 -28.79
CA GLN A 37 -0.36 -25.23 -29.16
C GLN A 37 -1.67 -25.05 -29.94
N ARG A 38 -1.96 -25.92 -30.92
CA ARG A 38 -3.22 -25.84 -31.69
C ARG A 38 -4.45 -26.15 -30.84
N ARG A 39 -4.34 -27.09 -29.89
CA ARG A 39 -5.43 -27.43 -28.97
C ARG A 39 -5.78 -26.26 -28.04
N ASP A 40 -4.76 -25.56 -27.55
CA ASP A 40 -4.94 -24.37 -26.71
C ASP A 40 -5.33 -23.12 -27.52
N TRP A 41 -5.20 -23.12 -28.85
CA TRP A 41 -5.39 -21.90 -29.65
C TRP A 41 -6.78 -21.27 -29.47
N ALA A 42 -7.84 -22.06 -29.30
CA ALA A 42 -9.19 -21.55 -29.11
C ALA A 42 -9.33 -20.66 -27.86
N THR A 43 -8.61 -21.01 -26.79
CA THR A 43 -8.57 -20.30 -25.51
C THR A 43 -7.46 -19.24 -25.52
N HIS A 44 -6.24 -19.63 -25.87
CA HIS A 44 -5.04 -18.80 -25.84
C HIS A 44 -5.14 -17.57 -26.75
N ARG A 45 -5.78 -17.67 -27.93
CA ARG A 45 -5.80 -16.57 -28.93
C ARG A 45 -6.28 -15.23 -28.38
N HIS A 46 -7.20 -15.23 -27.42
CA HIS A 46 -7.76 -14.01 -26.82
C HIS A 46 -6.75 -13.34 -25.87
N SER A 47 -5.81 -14.12 -25.32
CA SER A 47 -4.72 -13.67 -24.43
C SER A 47 -3.35 -13.60 -25.11
N CYS A 48 -3.25 -13.99 -26.38
CA CYS A 48 -1.98 -14.11 -27.10
C CYS A 48 -1.52 -12.75 -27.65
N ILE A 49 -0.73 -12.04 -26.85
CA ILE A 49 -0.19 -10.72 -27.20
C ILE A 49 1.17 -10.89 -27.89
N ASP A 50 1.39 -10.21 -29.01
CA ASP A 50 2.68 -10.22 -29.70
C ASP A 50 3.71 -9.41 -28.90
N VAL A 51 4.79 -10.08 -28.50
CA VAL A 51 5.87 -9.47 -27.70
C VAL A 51 6.95 -8.85 -28.59
N ALA A 52 6.99 -9.21 -29.89
CA ALA A 52 8.00 -8.73 -30.83
C ALA A 52 7.65 -7.36 -31.46
N SER A 53 6.38 -6.94 -31.46
CA SER A 53 5.94 -5.65 -32.01
C SER A 53 5.70 -4.54 -30.98
N ASN A 54 5.94 -4.81 -29.69
CA ASN A 54 5.92 -3.81 -28.61
C ASN A 54 7.26 -3.81 -27.86
N THR A 55 8.24 -3.12 -28.41
CA THR A 55 9.49 -2.72 -27.71
C THR A 55 9.22 -1.58 -26.71
N THR A 56 8.06 -1.59 -26.08
CA THR A 56 7.68 -0.71 -24.96
C THR A 56 7.30 -1.58 -23.78
N ASP A 57 8.34 -1.93 -23.02
CA ASP A 57 8.32 -2.12 -21.58
C ASP A 57 7.26 -3.08 -21.01
N ILE A 58 7.58 -4.37 -20.95
CA ILE A 58 7.00 -5.27 -19.92
C ILE A 58 7.31 -4.72 -18.51
N ARG A 59 8.34 -3.86 -18.36
CA ARG A 59 8.62 -3.06 -17.16
C ARG A 59 7.57 -1.96 -16.86
N LYS A 60 6.67 -1.61 -17.79
CA LYS A 60 5.58 -0.63 -17.59
C LYS A 60 4.24 -1.28 -17.19
N LEU A 61 4.11 -2.61 -17.23
CA LEU A 61 2.96 -3.32 -16.65
C LEU A 61 3.02 -3.37 -15.11
N THR A 62 4.17 -3.08 -14.50
CA THR A 62 4.27 -2.65 -13.11
C THR A 62 4.22 -1.11 -13.04
N LEU A 63 3.05 -0.52 -13.32
CA LEU A 63 2.69 0.72 -12.64
C LEU A 63 2.63 0.35 -11.16
N LYS A 64 3.77 0.53 -10.46
CA LYS A 64 3.87 0.38 -9.01
C LYS A 64 2.78 1.26 -8.41
N HIS A 65 1.65 0.67 -8.02
CA HIS A 65 0.65 1.39 -7.27
C HIS A 65 1.34 1.82 -5.99
N LYS A 66 1.55 3.13 -5.85
CA LYS A 66 2.21 3.68 -4.68
C LYS A 66 1.17 3.82 -3.59
N ILE A 67 1.40 3.15 -2.47
CA ILE A 67 0.56 3.34 -1.29
C ILE A 67 1.16 4.49 -0.48
N LYS A 68 0.32 5.46 -0.15
CA LYS A 68 0.69 6.55 0.76
C LYS A 68 0.26 6.19 2.18
N TYR A 69 1.08 6.56 3.16
CA TYR A 69 0.77 6.43 4.58
C TYR A 69 1.58 7.42 5.40
N TYR A 70 1.21 7.57 6.68
CA TYR A 70 1.96 8.37 7.64
C TYR A 70 2.86 7.47 8.48
N ASP A 71 4.16 7.75 8.48
CA ASP A 71 5.11 7.04 9.34
C ASP A 71 5.04 7.50 10.80
N GLN A 72 5.92 6.93 11.64
CA GLN A 72 6.05 7.27 13.06
C GLN A 72 6.39 8.75 13.33
N ASN A 73 6.91 9.46 12.33
CA ASN A 73 7.19 10.88 12.42
C ASN A 73 6.06 11.71 11.79
N GLY A 74 4.91 11.12 11.45
CA GLY A 74 3.84 11.82 10.74
C GLY A 74 4.26 12.35 9.37
N THR A 75 5.32 11.82 8.77
CA THR A 75 5.73 12.19 7.41
C THR A 75 5.04 11.27 6.41
N VAL A 76 4.71 11.82 5.23
CA VAL A 76 4.12 11.02 4.16
C VAL A 76 5.19 10.12 3.57
N LYS A 77 4.96 8.81 3.61
CA LYS A 77 5.75 7.80 2.91
C LYS A 77 4.96 7.28 1.72
N GLU A 78 5.69 7.01 0.64
CA GLU A 78 5.18 6.30 -0.53
C GLU A 78 6.01 5.05 -0.72
N GLU A 79 5.35 3.90 -0.82
CA GLU A 79 6.01 2.63 -1.11
C GLU A 79 5.39 1.94 -2.32
N PRO A 80 6.19 1.21 -3.11
CA PRO A 80 5.65 0.30 -4.11
C PRO A 80 4.78 -0.76 -3.45
N SER A 81 3.61 -1.01 -4.03
CA SER A 81 2.77 -2.15 -3.69
C SER A 81 2.35 -2.88 -4.95
N ASP A 82 2.34 -4.21 -4.86
CA ASP A 82 1.74 -5.08 -5.88
C ASP A 82 0.20 -5.05 -5.79
N THR A 83 -0.35 -4.53 -4.69
CA THR A 83 -1.79 -4.34 -4.50
C THR A 83 -2.25 -3.04 -5.17
N ASN A 84 -3.14 -3.17 -6.15
CA ASN A 84 -3.87 -2.02 -6.68
C ASN A 84 -4.96 -1.58 -5.68
N ILE A 85 -4.79 -0.37 -5.12
CA ILE A 85 -5.76 0.20 -4.18
C ILE A 85 -7.12 0.50 -4.84
N GLU A 86 -7.15 0.68 -6.16
CA GLU A 86 -8.39 0.88 -6.91
C GLU A 86 -9.25 -0.38 -6.99
N ASP A 87 -8.66 -1.57 -6.77
CA ASP A 87 -9.37 -2.86 -6.75
C ASP A 87 -10.20 -3.07 -5.48
N GLY A 88 -10.27 -2.08 -4.58
CA GLY A 88 -11.10 -2.14 -3.39
C GLY A 88 -12.57 -2.40 -3.76
N ASP A 89 -13.10 -3.54 -3.32
CA ASP A 89 -14.43 -4.02 -3.71
C ASP A 89 -15.48 -3.85 -2.59
N THR A 90 -15.05 -3.62 -1.36
CA THR A 90 -15.92 -3.56 -0.18
C THR A 90 -15.95 -2.16 0.41
N ASN A 91 -17.14 -1.54 0.41
CA ASN A 91 -17.38 -0.26 1.10
C ASN A 91 -17.43 -0.48 2.62
N VAL A 92 -16.51 0.16 3.35
CA VAL A 92 -16.46 0.17 4.81
C VAL A 92 -16.56 1.60 5.33
N ASN A 93 -17.16 1.74 6.52
CA ASN A 93 -17.31 3.01 7.22
C ASN A 93 -16.11 3.24 8.12
N LEU A 94 -15.33 4.28 7.84
CA LEU A 94 -14.22 4.71 8.67
C LEU A 94 -14.68 5.85 9.59
N SER A 95 -14.67 5.61 10.90
CA SER A 95 -14.98 6.59 11.93
C SER A 95 -13.70 7.01 12.66
N TYR A 96 -13.37 8.30 12.66
CA TYR A 96 -12.16 8.83 13.28
C TYR A 96 -12.40 10.26 13.75
N ARG A 97 -12.04 10.59 15.00
CA ARG A 97 -12.12 11.96 15.55
C ARG A 97 -13.48 12.66 15.33
N GLY A 98 -14.59 11.93 15.51
CA GLY A 98 -15.94 12.43 15.26
C GLY A 98 -16.33 12.61 13.79
N LYS A 99 -15.39 12.40 12.86
CA LYS A 99 -15.61 12.38 11.41
C LYS A 99 -15.93 10.97 10.94
N ARG A 100 -16.65 10.88 9.82
CA ARG A 100 -16.97 9.63 9.14
C ARG A 100 -16.64 9.75 7.66
N ALA A 101 -16.00 8.72 7.12
CA ALA A 101 -15.73 8.57 5.70
C ALA A 101 -16.12 7.16 5.26
N VAL A 102 -16.41 6.99 3.98
CA VAL A 102 -16.57 5.66 3.37
C VAL A 102 -15.34 5.41 2.51
N ILE A 103 -14.68 4.28 2.73
CA ILE A 103 -13.50 3.88 1.97
C ILE A 103 -13.72 2.49 1.38
N LYS A 104 -13.07 2.22 0.24
CA LYS A 104 -13.08 0.91 -0.41
C LYS A 104 -11.86 0.12 0.02
N ILE A 105 -12.10 -1.08 0.53
CA ILE A 105 -11.05 -2.03 0.96
C ILE A 105 -11.40 -3.38 0.37
N SER A 106 -10.41 -4.16 -0.07
CA SER A 106 -10.64 -5.57 -0.39
C SER A 106 -10.19 -6.47 0.75
N LYS A 107 -11.01 -7.49 1.07
CA LYS A 107 -10.62 -8.56 2.01
C LYS A 107 -9.41 -9.36 1.50
N LYS A 108 -9.11 -9.32 0.20
CA LYS A 108 -7.95 -10.00 -0.39
C LYS A 108 -6.62 -9.28 -0.13
N TRP A 109 -6.66 -8.02 0.30
CA TRP A 109 -5.45 -7.27 0.58
C TRP A 109 -4.78 -7.77 1.85
N GLU A 110 -3.45 -7.76 1.85
CA GLU A 110 -2.68 -7.98 3.06
C GLU A 110 -3.05 -6.93 4.11
N GLY A 111 -3.12 -7.32 5.38
CA GLY A 111 -3.56 -6.38 6.40
C GLY A 111 -2.61 -5.21 6.61
N GLN A 112 -1.33 -5.34 6.27
CA GLN A 112 -0.38 -4.20 6.23
C GLN A 112 -0.83 -3.12 5.23
N VAL A 113 -1.31 -3.53 4.05
CA VAL A 113 -1.87 -2.62 3.04
C VAL A 113 -3.15 -1.97 3.57
N ILE A 114 -4.04 -2.75 4.19
CA ILE A 114 -5.27 -2.24 4.80
C ILE A 114 -4.96 -1.17 5.86
N MET A 115 -4.00 -1.43 6.75
CA MET A 115 -3.56 -0.50 7.78
C MET A 115 -3.02 0.80 7.18
N LYS A 116 -2.21 0.73 6.11
CA LYS A 116 -1.68 1.91 5.40
C LYS A 116 -2.80 2.76 4.77
N VAL A 117 -3.77 2.12 4.11
CA VAL A 117 -4.94 2.81 3.55
C VAL A 117 -5.76 3.50 4.64
N ILE A 118 -5.95 2.84 5.79
CA ILE A 118 -6.63 3.43 6.94
C ILE A 118 -5.86 4.64 7.49
N SER A 119 -4.54 4.50 7.69
CA SER A 119 -3.65 5.58 8.15
C SER A 119 -3.78 6.82 7.27
N TRP A 120 -3.70 6.65 5.95
CA TRP A 120 -3.82 7.75 4.99
C TRP A 120 -5.18 8.46 5.07
N ASN A 121 -6.27 7.70 5.12
CA ASN A 121 -7.62 8.26 5.15
C ASN A 121 -7.98 8.90 6.50
N ALA A 122 -7.47 8.35 7.61
CA ALA A 122 -7.69 8.91 8.95
C ALA A 122 -6.74 10.08 9.28
N LYS A 123 -5.65 10.23 8.51
CA LYS A 123 -4.54 11.15 8.76
C LYS A 123 -3.87 10.91 10.12
N VAL A 124 -3.62 9.63 10.42
CA VAL A 124 -3.00 9.19 11.67
C VAL A 124 -1.79 8.32 11.34
N ALA A 125 -0.67 8.53 12.03
CA ALA A 125 0.52 7.70 11.91
C ALA A 125 0.20 6.22 12.23
N ILE A 126 0.82 5.29 11.50
CA ILE A 126 0.58 3.85 11.71
C ILE A 126 0.93 3.40 13.13
N THR A 127 1.96 3.97 13.74
CA THR A 127 2.40 3.64 15.11
C THR A 127 1.45 4.15 16.18
N ASP A 128 0.77 5.25 15.91
CA ASP A 128 -0.05 5.97 16.88
C ASP A 128 -1.54 5.65 16.71
N MET A 129 -1.89 4.90 15.65
CA MET A 129 -3.27 4.50 15.39
C MET A 129 -3.61 3.15 16.06
N LYS A 130 -4.75 3.12 16.74
CA LYS A 130 -5.46 1.90 17.13
C LYS A 130 -6.69 1.76 16.26
N VAL A 131 -6.75 0.66 15.52
CA VAL A 131 -7.89 0.31 14.69
C VAL A 131 -8.80 -0.63 15.48
N ILE A 132 -10.08 -0.30 15.59
CA ILE A 132 -11.06 -1.05 16.38
C ILE A 132 -12.23 -1.43 15.48
N ILE A 133 -12.54 -2.73 15.44
CA ILE A 133 -13.72 -3.27 14.74
C ILE A 133 -14.48 -4.14 15.74
N LYS A 134 -15.78 -3.87 15.90
CA LYS A 134 -16.66 -4.59 16.87
C LYS A 134 -16.09 -4.64 18.30
N GLY A 135 -15.48 -3.54 18.76
CA GLY A 135 -14.88 -3.44 20.10
C GLY A 135 -13.55 -4.17 20.29
N LYS A 136 -13.02 -4.84 19.25
CA LYS A 136 -11.71 -5.50 19.29
C LYS A 136 -10.65 -4.64 18.60
N VAL A 137 -9.47 -4.56 19.19
CA VAL A 137 -8.30 -3.93 18.55
C VAL A 137 -7.80 -4.85 17.45
N MET A 138 -7.69 -4.32 16.25
CA MET A 138 -7.20 -5.02 15.08
C MET A 138 -5.69 -4.84 14.94
N THR A 139 -5.02 -5.90 14.52
CA THR A 139 -3.64 -5.89 14.03
C THR A 139 -3.64 -6.11 12.52
N ALA A 140 -2.47 -5.96 11.88
CA ALA A 140 -2.31 -6.29 10.47
C ALA A 140 -2.64 -7.77 10.18
N ASP A 141 -2.40 -8.69 11.12
CA ASP A 141 -2.67 -10.11 10.89
C ASP A 141 -4.16 -10.44 11.01
N THR A 142 -4.91 -9.66 11.78
CA THR A 142 -6.33 -9.96 12.06
C THR A 142 -7.30 -9.14 11.21
N ILE A 143 -6.90 -7.97 10.71
CA ILE A 143 -7.85 -6.98 10.18
C ILE A 143 -8.62 -7.47 8.94
N ALA A 144 -7.98 -8.23 8.06
CA ALA A 144 -8.58 -8.73 6.82
C ALA A 144 -9.83 -9.60 7.09
N ASP A 145 -9.81 -10.38 8.16
CA ASP A 145 -10.93 -11.24 8.57
C ASP A 145 -12.16 -10.49 9.08
N TYR A 146 -12.03 -9.18 9.31
CA TYR A 146 -13.10 -8.33 9.81
C TYR A 146 -13.62 -7.36 8.73
N ILE A 147 -13.12 -7.44 7.49
CA ILE A 147 -13.58 -6.61 6.36
C ILE A 147 -14.78 -7.27 5.68
N TYR A 148 -15.96 -6.66 5.88
CA TYR A 148 -17.22 -7.02 5.25
C TYR A 148 -17.99 -5.76 4.83
N PRO A 149 -18.98 -5.85 3.92
CA PRO A 149 -19.81 -4.70 3.55
C PRO A 149 -20.41 -4.01 4.79
N LYS A 150 -20.33 -2.68 4.83
CA LYS A 150 -20.83 -1.82 5.93
C LYS A 150 -20.09 -1.97 7.26
N THR A 151 -18.96 -2.66 7.30
CA THR A 151 -18.11 -2.72 8.51
C THR A 151 -17.80 -1.32 9.02
N VAL A 152 -17.91 -1.12 10.33
CA VAL A 152 -17.49 0.13 10.98
C VAL A 152 -16.10 -0.08 11.57
N ILE A 153 -15.14 0.65 11.01
CA ILE A 153 -13.76 0.74 11.45
C ILE A 153 -13.62 2.01 12.26
N MET A 154 -13.33 1.90 13.56
CA MET A 154 -13.04 3.03 14.41
C MET A 154 -11.53 3.20 14.54
N VAL A 155 -11.02 4.40 14.27
CA VAL A 155 -9.60 4.73 14.43
C VAL A 155 -9.43 5.70 15.57
N ILE A 156 -8.58 5.34 16.52
CA ILE A 156 -8.13 6.17 17.63
C ILE A 156 -6.67 6.51 17.39
N GLY A 157 -6.30 7.77 17.47
CA GLY A 157 -4.93 8.23 17.37
C GLY A 157 -4.87 9.74 17.15
N GLU A 158 -3.67 10.29 17.15
CA GLU A 158 -3.46 11.72 16.94
C GLU A 158 -3.42 12.08 15.46
N GLU A 159 -4.05 13.20 15.08
CA GLU A 159 -3.94 13.69 13.72
C GLU A 159 -2.55 14.21 13.45
N VAL A 160 -2.00 13.75 12.33
CA VAL A 160 -0.76 14.29 11.78
C VAL A 160 -1.02 15.72 11.31
N LEU A 161 -0.30 16.67 11.91
CA LEU A 161 -0.32 18.05 11.48
C LEU A 161 0.58 18.23 10.25
N SER A 162 0.07 18.92 9.24
CA SER A 162 0.89 19.33 8.08
C SER A 162 2.03 20.24 8.54
N SER A 163 3.26 19.96 8.10
CA SER A 163 4.43 20.82 8.24
C SER A 163 4.62 21.78 7.06
N GLU A 164 3.61 21.92 6.19
CA GLU A 164 3.67 22.86 5.07
C GLU A 164 3.90 24.29 5.57
N GLY A 165 4.88 24.97 4.95
CA GLY A 165 5.29 26.33 5.33
C GLY A 165 6.25 26.40 6.53
N ILE A 166 6.68 25.26 7.08
CA ILE A 166 7.63 25.19 8.20
C ILE A 166 8.90 24.47 7.75
N GLU A 167 10.05 25.02 8.09
CA GLU A 167 11.32 24.37 7.82
C GLU A 167 11.48 23.11 8.69
N GLU A 168 11.83 22.00 8.05
CA GLU A 168 12.07 20.73 8.76
C GLU A 168 13.19 20.85 9.81
N ARG A 169 14.16 21.74 9.54
CA ARG A 169 15.23 22.08 10.49
C ARG A 169 14.68 22.64 11.80
N ASP A 170 13.69 23.52 11.74
CA ASP A 170 13.11 24.18 12.91
C ASP A 170 12.31 23.19 13.75
N ILE A 171 11.56 22.29 13.10
CA ILE A 171 10.83 21.22 13.76
C ILE A 171 11.79 20.31 14.53
N VAL A 172 12.85 19.84 13.87
CA VAL A 172 13.86 18.98 14.49
C VAL A 172 14.59 19.70 15.61
N CYS A 173 14.90 20.99 15.43
CA CYS A 173 15.54 21.81 16.45
C CYS A 173 14.68 21.89 17.72
N LEU A 174 13.40 22.22 17.57
CA LEU A 174 12.45 22.29 18.68
C LEU A 174 12.24 20.96 19.39
N MET A 175 12.07 19.87 18.63
CA MET A 175 11.94 18.53 19.21
C MET A 175 13.14 18.19 20.09
N ASN A 176 14.35 18.45 19.61
CA ASN A 176 15.58 18.11 20.32
C ASN A 176 15.88 19.06 21.50
N GLN A 177 15.58 20.35 21.36
CA GLN A 177 15.88 21.34 22.40
C GLN A 177 14.83 21.37 23.52
N MET A 178 13.57 21.13 23.19
CA MET A 178 12.45 21.23 24.16
C MET A 178 11.89 19.88 24.60
N ASP A 179 12.42 18.76 24.09
CA ASP A 179 11.94 17.39 24.36
C ASP A 179 10.42 17.23 24.11
N ILE A 180 9.95 17.82 23.02
CA ILE A 180 8.54 17.80 22.62
C ILE A 180 8.31 16.90 21.40
N SER A 181 7.08 16.38 21.28
CA SER A 181 6.68 15.63 20.09
C SER A 181 6.70 16.49 18.82
N ARG A 182 6.89 15.87 17.65
CA ARG A 182 6.82 16.57 16.36
C ARG A 182 5.52 17.37 16.20
N ARG A 183 4.40 16.80 16.63
CA ARG A 183 3.09 17.45 16.57
C ARG A 183 3.08 18.73 17.39
N GLN A 184 3.61 18.71 18.61
CA GLN A 184 3.76 19.90 19.44
C GLN A 184 4.69 20.92 18.78
N ALA A 185 5.84 20.49 18.25
CA ALA A 185 6.76 21.38 17.54
C ALA A 185 6.08 22.08 16.33
N ILE A 186 5.36 21.32 15.50
CA ILE A 186 4.61 21.88 14.36
C ILE A 186 3.52 22.84 14.86
N GLN A 187 2.78 22.47 15.91
CA GLN A 187 1.70 23.31 16.43
C GLN A 187 2.22 24.64 16.98
N SER A 188 3.35 24.62 17.69
CA SER A 188 3.98 25.82 18.22
C SER A 188 4.53 26.70 17.09
N LEU A 189 5.25 26.12 16.13
CA LEU A 189 5.79 26.85 14.96
C LEU A 189 4.72 27.48 14.07
N LYS A 190 3.50 26.94 14.02
CA LYS A 190 2.38 27.56 13.29
C LYS A 190 1.86 28.83 13.93
N ASN A 191 2.03 28.96 15.24
CA ASN A 191 1.45 30.05 16.02
C ASN A 191 2.46 31.18 16.27
N SER A 192 3.75 30.94 16.03
CA SER A 192 4.83 31.87 16.34
C SER A 192 5.46 32.45 15.07
N THR A 193 6.11 33.62 15.20
CA THR A 193 6.76 34.34 14.08
C THR A 193 8.16 33.84 13.75
N SER A 194 8.85 33.25 14.71
CA SER A 194 10.20 32.69 14.53
C SER A 194 10.45 31.49 15.44
N LEU A 195 11.44 30.68 15.09
CA LEU A 195 11.92 29.56 15.91
C LEU A 195 12.33 30.03 17.32
N ILE A 196 13.02 31.17 17.41
CA ILE A 196 13.51 31.71 18.69
C ILE A 196 12.33 32.10 19.59
N ASP A 197 11.34 32.80 19.03
CA ASP A 197 10.13 33.19 19.77
C ASP A 197 9.40 31.93 20.29
N THR A 198 9.32 30.90 19.44
CA THR A 198 8.68 29.62 19.80
C THR A 198 9.39 28.94 20.97
N ILE A 199 10.73 28.90 20.96
CA ILE A 199 11.52 28.31 22.05
C ILE A 199 11.30 29.07 23.36
N LEU A 200 11.28 30.40 23.31
CA LEU A 200 11.03 31.24 24.49
C LEU A 200 9.61 31.04 25.03
N GLU A 201 8.60 30.93 24.17
CA GLU A 201 7.22 30.68 24.58
C GLU A 201 7.08 29.33 25.30
N ILE A 202 7.63 28.26 24.72
CA ILE A 202 7.57 26.91 25.32
C ILE A 202 8.38 26.84 26.61
N GLY A 203 9.56 27.48 26.67
CA GLY A 203 10.42 27.48 27.86
C GLY A 203 9.83 28.25 29.05
N ASN A 204 8.90 29.16 28.80
CA ASN A 204 8.18 29.92 29.83
C ASN A 204 6.82 29.29 30.22
N SER A 205 6.46 28.15 29.62
CA SER A 205 5.21 27.40 29.88
C SER A 205 5.38 26.41 31.03
#